data_AF-A0A6G8B038-F1
#
_entry.id   AF-A0A6G8B038-F1
#
_cell.length_a   1.000
_cell.length_b   1.000
_cell.length_c   1.000
_cell.angle_alpha   90.00
_cell.angle_beta   90.00
_cell.angle_gamma   90.00
#
_symmetry.space_group_name_H-M   'P 1'
#
loop_
_entity.id
_entity.type
_entity.pdbx_description
1 polymer ?
#
loop_
_entity_poly.entity_id
_entity_poly.type
_entity_poly.pdbx_seq_one_letter_code
_entity_poly.pdbx_strand_id
1 'polypeptide(L)' 'MLNIWRDNYKVYGRPRLQMALRSFGIRIGTSRIIRLMHQFNIRSLMCRRFKKPETHVDYDQRPNLIKNWRIKL' A
#
# COMPACT_ATOMS: atom_id res chain seq x y z
N MET A 1 4.54 10.96 16.04
CA MET A 1 3.97 10.83 14.67
C MET A 1 4.59 11.81 13.69
N LEU A 2 4.65 13.12 14.03
CA LEU A 2 5.28 14.13 13.18
C LEU A 2 6.76 13.82 12.87
N ASN A 3 7.54 13.42 13.88
CA ASN A 3 8.95 13.05 13.72
C ASN A 3 9.08 11.85 12.76
N ILE A 4 8.38 10.74 13.03
CA ILE A 4 8.31 9.56 12.14
C ILE A 4 8.04 9.96 10.68
N TRP A 5 7.10 10.89 10.45
CA TRP A 5 6.78 11.37 9.10
C TRP A 5 7.92 12.21 8.48
N ARG A 6 8.54 13.12 9.26
CA ARG A 6 9.68 13.94 8.83
C ARG A 6 10.91 13.08 8.53
N ASP A 7 11.21 12.12 9.41
CA ASP A 7 12.37 11.22 9.32
C ASP A 7 12.26 10.29 8.10
N ASN A 8 11.03 9.96 7.66
CA ASN A 8 10.77 9.19 6.44
C ASN A 8 10.49 10.07 5.21
N TYR A 9 11.18 11.21 5.09
CA TYR A 9 11.10 12.12 3.94
C TYR A 9 9.67 12.53 3.56
N LYS A 10 8.76 12.60 4.55
CA LYS A 10 7.34 12.91 4.35
C LYS A 10 6.57 11.92 3.46
N VAL A 11 7.10 10.72 3.25
CA VAL A 11 6.49 9.68 2.38
C VAL A 11 5.40 8.90 3.09
N TYR A 12 5.53 8.68 4.40
CA TYR A 12 4.66 7.78 5.13
C TYR A 12 3.22 8.29 5.21
N GLY A 13 2.30 7.55 4.60
CA GLY A 13 0.86 7.72 4.78
C GLY A 13 0.32 6.95 5.99
N ARG A 14 -1.01 7.01 6.15
CA ARG A 14 -1.76 6.38 7.26
C ARG A 14 -1.31 4.95 7.61
N PRO A 15 -1.25 3.98 6.68
CA PRO A 15 -0.90 2.60 7.03
C PRO A 15 0.53 2.48 7.56
N ARG A 16 1.49 3.20 6.96
CA ARG A 16 2.90 3.14 7.39
C ARG A 16 3.13 3.85 8.70
N LEU A 17 2.46 4.98 8.93
CA LEU A 17 2.47 5.65 10.24
C LEU A 17 1.88 4.76 11.32
N GLN A 18 0.80 4.02 11.03
CA GLN A 18 0.22 3.08 11.99
C GLN A 18 1.17 1.94 12.34
N MET A 19 1.86 1.38 11.35
CA MET A 19 2.87 0.33 11.58
C MET A 19 4.04 0.85 12.40
N ALA A 20 4.58 2.02 12.06
CA ALA A 20 5.68 2.63 12.80
C ALA A 20 5.28 2.95 14.25
N LEU A 21 4.08 3.48 14.48
CA LEU A 21 3.61 3.72 15.86
C LEU A 21 3.47 2.40 16.64
N ARG A 22 3.00 1.33 16.00
CA ARG A 22 2.90 0.00 16.62
C ARG A 22 4.28 -0.57 16.98
N SER A 23 5.32 -0.36 16.17
CA SER A 23 6.67 -0.82 16.51
C SER A 23 7.25 -0.11 17.73
N PHE A 24 6.81 1.12 18.00
CA PHE A 24 7.11 1.83 19.25
C PHE A 24 6.17 1.46 20.41
N GLY A 25 5.35 0.41 20.27
CA GLY A 25 4.39 -0.02 21.29
C GLY A 25 3.11 0.82 21.37
N ILE A 26 2.97 1.86 20.54
CA ILE A 26 1.83 2.78 20.58
C ILE A 26 0.69 2.23 19.70
N ARG A 27 -0.36 1.73 20.33
CA ARG A 27 -1.56 1.22 19.63
C ARG A 27 -2.61 2.32 19.48
N ILE A 28 -2.75 2.84 18.26
CA ILE A 28 -3.75 3.86 17.93
C ILE A 28 -4.69 3.33 16.83
N GLY A 29 -5.98 3.56 17.02
CA GLY A 29 -7.02 3.26 16.04
C GLY A 29 -6.89 4.12 14.78
N THR A 30 -7.27 3.56 13.64
CA THR A 30 -7.08 4.18 12.31
C THR A 30 -7.71 5.57 12.20
N SER A 31 -8.90 5.77 12.77
CA SER A 31 -9.60 7.07 12.77
C SER A 31 -8.85 8.15 13.55
N ARG A 32 -8.20 7.78 14.66
CA ARG A 32 -7.39 8.72 15.46
C ARG A 32 -6.12 9.12 14.72
N ILE A 33 -5.50 8.19 13.99
CA ILE A 33 -4.34 8.52 13.11
C ILE A 33 -4.75 9.51 12.03
N ILE A 34 -5.91 9.32 11.38
CA ILE A 34 -6.42 10.24 10.37
C ILE A 34 -6.61 11.64 10.96
N ARG A 35 -7.29 11.76 12.11
CA ARG A 35 -7.48 13.05 12.78
C ARG A 35 -6.17 13.75 13.10
N LEU A 36 -5.19 13.01 13.64
CA LEU A 36 -3.86 13.53 13.91
C LEU A 36 -3.14 13.94 12.61
N MET A 37 -3.29 13.18 11.52
CA MET A 37 -2.69 13.53 10.23
C MET A 37 -3.26 14.85 9.71
N HIS A 38 -4.58 15.04 9.80
CA HIS A 38 -5.22 16.32 9.45
C HIS A 38 -4.75 17.45 10.34
N GLN A 39 -4.71 17.24 11.66
CA GLN A 39 -4.29 18.26 12.63
C GLN A 39 -2.84 18.72 12.40
N PHE A 40 -1.95 17.81 12.02
CA PHE A 40 -0.55 18.11 11.70
C PHE A 40 -0.30 18.44 10.22
N ASN A 41 -1.35 18.58 9.42
CA ASN A 41 -1.28 18.79 7.96
C ASN A 41 -0.37 17.79 7.21
N ILE A 42 -0.38 16.54 7.69
CA ILE A 42 0.39 15.42 7.11
C ILE A 42 -0.43 14.84 5.96
N ARG A 43 0.13 14.93 4.75
CA ARG A 43 -0.48 14.35 3.55
C ARG A 43 0.20 13.02 3.21
N SER A 44 -0.61 12.05 2.78
CA SER A 44 -0.10 10.78 2.28
C SER A 44 0.38 10.97 0.84
N LEU A 45 1.65 10.61 0.56
CA LEU A 45 2.22 10.67 -0.79
C LEU A 45 1.82 9.46 -1.66
N MET A 46 1.12 8.47 -1.11
CA MET A 46 0.65 7.32 -1.89
C MET A 46 -0.31 7.77 -3.01
N CYS A 47 0.19 7.80 -4.23
CA CYS A 47 -0.64 7.90 -5.42
C CYS A 47 -1.51 6.65 -5.56
N ARG A 48 -2.75 6.82 -6.00
CA ARG A 48 -3.58 5.68 -6.40
C ARG A 48 -2.83 4.91 -7.48
N ARG A 49 -2.55 3.63 -7.24
CA ARG A 49 -1.93 2.77 -8.25
C ARG A 49 -2.93 2.61 -9.40
N PHE A 50 -2.63 3.21 -10.54
CA PHE A 50 -3.39 2.95 -11.76
C PHE A 50 -3.13 1.50 -12.18
N LYS A 51 -4.21 0.77 -12.47
CA LYS A 51 -4.07 -0.51 -13.16
C LYS A 51 -3.50 -0.20 -14.55
N LYS A 52 -2.54 -1.01 -14.99
CA LYS A 52 -2.11 -0.95 -16.39
C LYS A 52 -3.33 -1.29 -17.25
N PRO A 53 -3.52 -0.62 -18.39
CA PRO A 53 -4.57 -1.02 -19.32
C PRO A 53 -4.33 -2.49 -19.71
N GLU A 54 -5.38 -3.29 -19.68
CA GLU A 54 -5.34 -4.67 -20.14
C GLU A 54 -5.53 -4.67 -21.65
N THR A 55 -4.67 -5.41 -22.36
CA THR A 55 -4.84 -5.66 -23.79
C THR A 55 -5.74 -6.87 -23.93
N HIS A 56 -6.98 -6.65 -24.35
CA HIS A 56 -7.89 -7.72 -24.71
C HIS A 56 -7.69 -8.11 -26.18
N VAL A 57 -7.86 -9.38 -26.48
CA VAL A 57 -7.90 -9.89 -27.85
C VAL A 57 -9.27 -10.50 -28.11
N ASP A 58 -9.75 -10.41 -29.34
CA ASP A 58 -11.06 -10.95 -29.72
C ASP A 58 -11.04 -12.45 -30.05
N TYR A 59 -9.87 -13.09 -29.92
CA TYR A 59 -9.67 -14.51 -30.23
C TYR A 59 -9.32 -15.31 -28.98
N ASP A 60 -9.64 -16.60 -29.03
CA ASP A 60 -9.30 -17.54 -27.96
C ASP A 60 -7.78 -17.61 -27.76
N GLN A 61 -7.35 -17.24 -26.56
CA GLN A 61 -5.95 -17.35 -26.17
C GLN A 61 -5.54 -18.81 -26.15
N ARG A 62 -4.35 -19.10 -26.71
CA ARG A 62 -3.78 -20.44 -26.64
C ARG A 62 -3.64 -20.86 -25.17
N PRO A 63 -3.88 -22.14 -24.84
CA PRO A 63 -3.79 -22.61 -23.46
C PRO A 63 -2.38 -22.37 -22.92
N ASN A 64 -2.32 -21.84 -21.69
CA ASN A 64 -1.04 -21.64 -21.01
C ASN A 64 -0.46 -23.00 -20.62
N LEU A 65 0.44 -23.52 -21.45
CA LEU A 65 1.04 -24.83 -21.24
C LEU A 65 1.78 -24.91 -19.90
N ILE A 66 2.43 -23.83 -19.47
CA ILE A 66 3.21 -23.77 -18.21
C ILE A 66 2.32 -24.02 -16.98
N LYS A 67 1.06 -23.54 -16.98
CA LYS A 67 0.11 -23.82 -15.90
C LYS A 67 -0.37 -25.29 -15.89
N ASN A 68 -0.34 -25.94 -17.05
CA ASN A 68 -0.82 -27.31 -17.22
C ASN A 68 0.25 -28.36 -16.88
N TRP A 69 1.54 -27.99 -16.87
CA TRP A 69 2.61 -28.84 -16.35
C TRP A 69 2.58 -28.82 -14.82
N ARG A 70 1.68 -29.62 -14.24
CA ARG A 70 1.74 -30.02 -12.83
C ARG A 70 2.93 -30.96 -12.65
N ILE A 71 4.14 -30.40 -12.63
CA ILE A 71 5.34 -31.13 -12.26
C ILE A 71 5.13 -31.54 -10.79
N LYS A 72 4.83 -32.82 -10.57
CA LYS A 72 4.92 -33.45 -9.24
C LYS A 72 6.40 -33.49 -8.89
N LEU A 73 6.85 -32.53 -8.08
CA LEU A 73 8.04 -32.69 -7.24
C LEU A 73 7.57 -33.10 -5.85
#